data_AF-A0A3D1ARJ8-F1
#
_entry.id   AF-A0A3D1ARJ8-F1
#
_cell.length_a   1.000
_cell.length_b   1.000
_cell.length_c   1.000
_cell.angle_alpha   90.00
_cell.angle_beta   90.00
_cell.angle_gamma   90.00
#
_symmetry.space_group_name_H-M   'P 1'
#
loop_
_entity.id
_entity.type
_entity.pdbx_description
1 polymer ?
#
loop_
_entity_poly.entity_id
_entity_poly.type
_entity_poly.pdbx_seq_one_letter_code
_entity_poly.pdbx_strand_id
1 'polypeptide(L)' 'AQECCGFGGTFSVKFAQLSGAMAGTKIDSILQTGASTVVSVDSSCLMQLQGVIERRQLPIQTIHLAEVLASR' A
#
# COMPACT_ATOMS: atom_id res chain seq x y z
N ALA A 1 -0.08 -6.15 -9.78
CA ALA A 1 -0.53 -5.19 -8.74
C ALA A 1 -1.89 -4.53 -9.09
N GLN A 2 -2.88 -5.30 -9.55
CA GLN A 2 -4.22 -4.77 -9.88
C GLN A 2 -5.25 -4.96 -8.74
N GLU A 3 -4.83 -5.60 -7.66
CA GLU A 3 -5.65 -5.86 -6.47
C GLU A 3 -5.92 -4.60 -5.64
N CYS A 4 -7.01 -4.62 -4.87
CA CYS A 4 -7.34 -3.58 -3.89
C CYS A 4 -6.31 -3.55 -2.73
N CYS A 5 -6.09 -2.37 -2.13
CA CYS A 5 -5.17 -2.24 -0.99
C CYS A 5 -5.70 -2.83 0.32
N GLY A 6 -7.02 -3.07 0.41
CA GLY A 6 -7.67 -3.69 1.58
C GLY A 6 -8.12 -2.71 2.67
N PHE A 7 -7.92 -1.38 2.53
CA PHE A 7 -8.36 -0.41 3.55
C PHE A 7 -9.88 -0.38 3.73
N GLY A 8 -10.65 0.05 2.72
CA GLY A 8 -12.12 -0.05 2.70
C GLY A 8 -12.86 0.60 3.90
N GLY A 9 -12.25 1.56 4.61
CA GLY A 9 -12.85 2.19 5.79
C GLY A 9 -13.18 1.19 6.90
N THR A 10 -14.45 1.10 7.30
CA THR A 10 -14.90 0.16 8.35
C THR A 10 -14.60 -1.30 8.04
N PHE A 11 -14.41 -1.66 6.76
CA PHE A 11 -13.98 -3.00 6.36
C PHE A 11 -12.65 -3.39 7.03
N SER A 12 -11.63 -2.52 7.00
CA SER A 12 -10.33 -2.81 7.63
C SER A 12 -10.45 -3.07 9.13
N VAL A 13 -11.39 -2.42 9.81
CA VAL A 13 -11.58 -2.59 11.25
C VAL A 13 -12.37 -3.87 11.55
N LYS A 14 -13.49 -4.10 10.85
CA LYS A 14 -14.35 -5.26 11.09
C LYS A 14 -13.72 -6.58 10.63
N PHE A 15 -12.89 -6.52 9.60
CA PHE A 15 -12.27 -7.69 8.97
C PHE A 15 -10.75 -7.52 8.87
N ALA A 16 -10.12 -7.16 9.99
CA ALA A 16 -8.69 -6.82 10.04
C ALA A 16 -7.76 -7.88 9.44
N GLN A 17 -8.03 -9.17 9.68
CA GLN A 17 -7.21 -10.24 9.10
C GLN A 17 -7.33 -10.30 7.57
N LEU A 18 -8.54 -10.17 7.02
CA LEU A 18 -8.76 -10.17 5.57
C LEU A 18 -8.15 -8.93 4.92
N SER A 19 -8.40 -7.76 5.52
CA SER A 19 -7.81 -6.48 5.09
C SER A 19 -6.28 -6.53 5.05
N GLY A 20 -5.65 -7.09 6.10
CA GLY A 20 -4.21 -7.29 6.15
C GLY A 20 -3.69 -8.29 5.12
N ALA A 21 -4.40 -9.39 4.89
CA ALA A 21 -4.05 -10.38 3.87
C ALA A 21 -4.08 -9.76 2.45
N MET A 22 -5.11 -8.98 2.13
CA MET A 22 -5.22 -8.26 0.85
C MET A 22 -4.04 -7.30 0.63
N ALA A 23 -3.72 -6.50 1.65
CA ALA A 23 -2.57 -5.60 1.61
C ALA A 23 -1.26 -6.37 1.41
N GLY A 24 -1.10 -7.52 2.10
CA GLY A 24 0.02 -8.44 1.92
C GLY A 24 0.16 -8.94 0.49
N THR A 25 -0.89 -9.49 -0.11
CA THR A 25 -0.89 -9.97 -1.50
C THR A 25 -0.51 -8.87 -2.49
N LYS A 26 -0.98 -7.64 -2.25
CA LYS A 26 -0.63 -6.49 -3.08
C LYS A 26 0.85 -6.13 -2.95
N ILE A 27 1.40 -6.14 -1.74
CA ILE A 27 2.83 -5.91 -1.49
C ILE A 27 3.69 -7.00 -2.14
N ASP A 28 3.31 -8.27 -2.04
CA ASP A 28 4.03 -9.37 -2.68
C ASP A 28 4.06 -9.20 -4.20
N SER A 29 2.93 -8.78 -4.78
CA SER A 29 2.84 -8.43 -6.21
C SER A 29 3.73 -7.24 -6.59
N ILE A 30 3.84 -6.23 -5.72
CA ILE A 30 4.71 -5.06 -5.95
C ILE A 30 6.18 -5.48 -5.92
N LEU A 31 6.58 -6.29 -4.94
CA LEU A 31 7.95 -6.82 -4.83
C LEU A 31 8.38 -7.58 -6.09
N GLN A 32 7.48 -8.38 -6.67
CA GLN A 32 7.75 -9.12 -7.91
C GLN A 32 8.04 -8.22 -9.12
N THR A 33 7.58 -6.96 -9.09
CA THR A 33 7.89 -6.00 -10.17
C THR A 33 9.29 -5.39 -10.06
N GLY A 34 9.96 -5.53 -8.90
CA GLY A 34 11.22 -4.84 -8.60
C GLY A 34 11.07 -3.34 -8.31
N ALA A 35 9.85 -2.83 -8.18
CA ALA A 35 9.61 -1.43 -7.85
C ALA A 35 10.03 -1.12 -6.40
N SER A 36 10.80 -0.04 -6.23
CA SER A 36 11.19 0.51 -4.93
C SER A 36 10.26 1.63 -4.45
N THR A 37 9.32 2.07 -5.28
CA THR A 37 8.39 3.16 -4.97
C THR A 37 6.99 2.85 -5.46
N VAL A 38 6.00 3.12 -4.61
CA VAL A 38 4.57 2.98 -4.91
C VAL A 38 3.93 4.36 -4.85
N VAL A 39 3.37 4.79 -5.98
CA VAL A 39 2.63 6.04 -6.10
C VAL A 39 1.13 5.77 -6.04
N SER A 40 0.38 6.55 -5.27
CA SER A 40 -1.09 6.49 -5.23
C SER A 40 -1.70 7.89 -5.06
N VAL A 41 -2.95 8.05 -5.49
CA VAL A 41 -3.78 9.25 -5.25
C VAL A 41 -4.65 9.14 -3.99
N ASP A 42 -4.60 8.00 -3.32
CA ASP A 42 -5.41 7.74 -2.13
C ASP A 42 -4.51 7.52 -0.91
N SER A 43 -4.54 8.48 0.01
CA SER A 43 -3.75 8.46 1.25
C SER A 43 -4.09 7.27 2.14
N SER A 44 -5.34 6.79 2.11
CA SER A 44 -5.76 5.67 2.94
C SER A 44 -5.16 4.35 2.48
N CYS A 45 -5.05 4.14 1.17
CA CYS A 45 -4.31 3.03 0.59
C CYS A 45 -2.81 3.15 0.83
N LEU A 46 -2.22 4.35 0.75
CA LEU A 46 -0.81 4.54 1.10
C LEU A 46 -0.55 4.15 2.55
N MET A 47 -1.38 4.64 3.49
CA MET A 47 -1.29 4.28 4.90
C MET A 47 -1.40 2.76 5.13
N GLN A 48 -2.37 2.10 4.49
CA GLN A 48 -2.58 0.65 4.61
C GLN A 48 -1.36 -0.14 4.12
N LEU A 49 -0.81 0.21 2.95
CA LEU A 49 0.35 -0.45 2.37
C LEU A 49 1.62 -0.16 3.16
N GLN A 50 1.81 1.09 3.57
CA GLN A 50 2.92 1.53 4.42
C GLN A 50 2.97 0.71 5.72
N GLY A 51 1.81 0.47 6.36
CA GLY A 51 1.75 -0.36 7.56
C GLY A 51 2.17 -1.83 7.35
N VAL A 52 2.03 -2.38 6.14
CA VAL A 52 2.57 -3.72 5.82
C VAL A 52 4.06 -3.66 5.52
N ILE A 53 4.50 -2.66 4.76
CA ILE A 53 5.90 -2.41 4.42
C ILE A 53 6.75 -2.28 5.68
N GLU A 54 6.32 -1.46 6.65
CA GLU A 54 7.04 -1.23 7.90
C GLU A 54 7.12 -2.50 8.75
N ARG A 55 6.02 -3.23 8.91
CA ARG A 55 5.99 -4.48 9.69
C ARG A 55 6.88 -5.57 9.09
N ARG A 56 7.03 -5.59 7.76
CA ARG A 56 7.87 -6.55 7.03
C ARG A 56 9.28 -6.02 6.74
N GLN A 57 9.60 -4.79 7.16
CA GLN A 57 10.90 -4.13 6.93
C GLN A 57 11.33 -4.14 5.45
N LEU A 58 10.38 -3.84 4.55
CA LEU A 58 10.62 -3.91 3.11
C LEU A 58 11.25 -2.61 2.58
N PRO A 59 12.16 -2.70 1.58
CA PRO A 59 12.81 -1.53 0.98
C PRO A 59 11.91 -0.85 -0.08
N ILE A 60 10.65 -0.60 0.27
CA ILE A 60 9.67 0.07 -0.60
C ILE A 60 9.26 1.38 0.06
N GLN A 61 9.19 2.47 -0.70
CA GLN A 61 8.62 3.74 -0.25
C GLN A 61 7.24 3.97 -0.87
N THR A 62 6.34 4.58 -0.09
CA THR A 62 5.03 5.02 -0.60
C THR A 62 5.03 6.54 -0.74
N ILE A 63 4.45 7.06 -1.81
CA ILE A 63 4.39 8.51 -2.09
C ILE A 63 3.04 8.88 -2.69
N HIS A 64 2.50 10.04 -2.28
CA HIS A 64 1.27 10.54 -2.89
C HIS A 64 1.56 11.18 -4.26
N LEU A 65 0.66 10.99 -5.23
CA LEU A 65 0.85 11.56 -6.57
C LEU A 65 1.05 13.07 -6.55
N ALA A 66 0.36 13.78 -5.65
CA ALA A 66 0.53 15.24 -5.51
C ALA A 66 1.98 15.62 -5.14
N GLU A 67 2.68 14.83 -4.33
CA GLU A 67 4.08 15.08 -3.97
C GLU A 67 5.00 14.89 -5.19
N VAL A 68 4.74 13.86 -6.00
CA VAL A 68 5.45 13.63 -7.27
C VAL A 68 5.25 14.78 -8.25
N LEU A 69 4.05 15.36 -8.30
CA LEU A 69 3.75 16.48 -9.18
C LEU A 69 4.30 17.81 -8.66
N ALA A 70 4.36 18.00 -7.34
CA ALA A 70 4.89 19.21 -6.70
C ALA A 70 6.43 19.28 -6.72
N SER A 71 7.11 18.15 -6.93
CA SER A 71 8.58 18.06 -7.03
C SER A 71 9.11 18.26 -8.46
N ARG A 72 8.29 18.85 -9.34
CA ARG A 72 8.65 19.27 -10.70
C ARG A 72 8.69 20.78 -10.84
#